data_AF-A0A7K3AE87-F1
#
_entry.id   AF-A0A7K3AE87-F1
#
_cell.length_a   1.000
_cell.length_b   1.000
_cell.length_c   1.000
_cell.angle_alpha   90.00
_cell.angle_beta   90.00
_cell.angle_gamma   90.00
#
_symmetry.space_group_name_H-M   'P 1'
#
loop_
_entity.id
_entity.type
_entity.pdbx_description
1 polymer ?
#
loop_
_entity_poly.entity_id
_entity_poly.type
_entity_poly.pdbx_seq_one_letter_code
_entity_poly.pdbx_strand_id
1 'polypeptide(L)'
;MRQQAAQATTGGGGKAREAYFDNVKYLTIVLVACGHAWEPLTYGSRAVTAVYLTVYAFHMPAFALVSGYFSRSFDMAPGRLKRLLTGVVVPYVVFEVAYTLFYRWAQDDPGYPISLLDPWYLMWFLAALFIWRLTTPLWLQLRHPVPVALAVGTAVSMWPGAGGDLALQRVLQFLPFFVVGLVARPEHFSWLRRWRIRLAAVPVVLGAVVAAYAVAPWFDAGWFYHRGSVVGRGVPAWEGLWATPALFVLALVLTACFLAWVPGRTLWFTALGTGTVYAYLLHGFVIKASRFGDWYDHAWLHGPAGELAVTAAAVTLITLLCTHPVRRVFRYVVEPRMEWAFRRPKQARGPEATRREPITSGGG
;
A
#
# COMPACT_ATOMS: atom_id res chain seq x y z
N MET A 1 4.65 18.90 -52.77
CA MET A 1 4.21 20.18 -52.15
C MET A 1 2.73 20.04 -51.80
N ARG A 2 2.34 20.47 -50.58
CA ARG A 2 0.99 20.40 -49.93
C ARG A 2 0.64 19.00 -49.41
N GLN A 3 0.74 18.64 -48.13
CA GLN A 3 0.40 19.31 -46.86
C GLN A 3 -1.08 19.71 -46.72
N GLN A 4 -1.72 19.08 -45.71
CA GLN A 4 -2.92 19.46 -44.94
C GLN A 4 -4.30 19.40 -45.61
N ALA A 5 -5.14 18.46 -45.16
CA ALA A 5 -6.31 18.74 -44.28
C ALA A 5 -7.28 17.54 -44.25
N ALA A 6 -7.45 16.93 -43.08
CA ALA A 6 -8.74 16.40 -42.57
C ALA A 6 -8.55 15.84 -41.15
N GLN A 7 -8.55 16.74 -40.16
CA GLN A 7 -8.95 16.42 -38.79
C GLN A 7 -10.48 16.47 -38.71
N ALA A 8 -11.11 15.42 -38.17
CA ALA A 8 -12.37 15.44 -37.41
C ALA A 8 -12.70 14.00 -36.98
N THR A 9 -12.23 13.56 -35.80
CA THR A 9 -13.00 13.42 -34.54
C THR A 9 -13.97 12.25 -34.46
N THR A 10 -13.63 11.28 -33.61
CA THR A 10 -14.43 10.67 -32.52
C THR A 10 -13.58 9.49 -32.00
N GLY A 11 -13.27 9.31 -30.72
CA GLY A 11 -13.93 9.65 -29.48
C GLY A 11 -13.86 8.40 -28.60
N GLY A 12 -12.84 8.29 -27.73
CA GLY A 12 -12.66 7.08 -26.90
C GLY A 12 -11.25 6.84 -26.34
N GLY A 13 -10.44 7.87 -26.15
CA GLY A 13 -9.09 7.77 -25.56
C GLY A 13 -9.11 7.62 -24.04
N GLY A 14 -9.82 6.62 -23.51
CA GLY A 14 -9.58 6.17 -22.14
C GLY A 14 -8.27 5.41 -22.12
N LYS A 15 -7.18 6.01 -21.62
CA LYS A 15 -5.92 5.31 -21.32
C LYS A 15 -6.26 3.93 -20.79
N ALA A 16 -5.91 2.87 -21.52
CA ALA A 16 -6.06 1.50 -21.08
C ALA A 16 -5.45 1.41 -19.69
N ARG A 17 -6.31 1.36 -18.67
CA ARG A 17 -5.90 1.11 -17.30
C ARG A 17 -5.15 -0.21 -17.37
N GLU A 18 -3.85 -0.17 -17.11
CA GLU A 18 -3.02 -1.36 -17.29
C GLU A 18 -3.53 -2.43 -16.32
N ALA A 19 -4.26 -3.42 -16.86
CA ALA A 19 -4.87 -4.52 -16.11
C ALA A 19 -3.90 -5.17 -15.13
N TYR A 20 -2.61 -5.21 -15.51
CA TYR A 20 -1.50 -5.60 -14.66
C TYR A 20 -1.52 -4.92 -13.28
N PHE A 21 -1.56 -3.59 -13.20
CA PHE A 21 -1.48 -2.92 -11.90
C PHE A 21 -2.73 -3.08 -11.05
N ASP A 22 -3.88 -3.28 -11.68
CA ASP A 22 -5.10 -3.63 -10.95
C ASP A 22 -5.03 -5.05 -10.37
N ASN A 23 -4.45 -5.98 -11.15
CA ASN A 23 -4.16 -7.33 -10.68
C ASN A 23 -3.14 -7.30 -9.53
N VAL A 24 -2.08 -6.49 -9.63
CA VAL A 24 -1.09 -6.30 -8.56
C VAL A 24 -1.79 -5.83 -7.29
N LYS A 25 -2.58 -4.74 -7.37
CA LYS A 25 -3.30 -4.19 -6.20
C LYS A 25 -4.20 -5.24 -5.55
N TYR A 26 -5.00 -5.94 -6.36
CA TYR A 26 -5.90 -6.97 -5.87
C TYR A 26 -5.16 -8.11 -5.18
N LEU A 27 -4.14 -8.69 -5.82
CA LEU A 27 -3.40 -9.82 -5.25
C LEU A 27 -2.63 -9.40 -4.00
N THR A 28 -2.08 -8.18 -3.95
CA THR A 28 -1.43 -7.66 -2.74
C THR A 28 -2.41 -7.50 -1.59
N ILE A 29 -3.62 -6.97 -1.81
CA ILE A 29 -4.60 -6.84 -0.72
C ILE A 29 -5.13 -8.18 -0.23
N VAL A 30 -5.23 -9.19 -1.12
CA VAL A 30 -5.53 -10.56 -0.71
C VAL A 30 -4.44 -11.10 0.21
N LEU A 31 -3.15 -10.93 -0.13
CA LEU A 31 -2.04 -11.36 0.71
C LEU A 31 -2.03 -10.68 2.08
N VAL A 32 -2.35 -9.38 2.16
CA VAL A 32 -2.47 -8.64 3.42
C VAL A 32 -3.50 -9.31 4.34
N ALA A 33 -4.69 -9.60 3.82
CA ALA A 33 -5.76 -10.19 4.63
C ALA A 33 -5.47 -11.63 5.03
N CYS A 34 -4.90 -12.43 4.13
CA CYS A 34 -4.43 -13.77 4.46
C CYS A 34 -3.39 -13.71 5.59
N GLY A 35 -2.41 -12.82 5.51
CA GLY A 35 -1.43 -12.62 6.57
C GLY A 35 -2.09 -12.33 7.91
N HIS A 36 -3.04 -11.40 7.95
CA HIS A 36 -3.78 -11.06 9.17
C HIS A 36 -4.70 -12.18 9.70
N ALA A 37 -5.24 -13.01 8.81
CA ALA A 37 -6.07 -14.15 9.18
C ALA A 37 -5.24 -15.34 9.68
N TRP A 38 -4.00 -15.48 9.22
CA TRP A 38 -3.07 -16.54 9.65
C TRP A 38 -2.35 -16.22 10.96
N GLU A 39 -2.20 -14.94 11.33
CA GLU A 39 -1.46 -14.53 12.53
C GLU A 39 -1.83 -15.35 13.79
N PRO A 40 -3.11 -15.58 14.13
CA PRO A 40 -3.47 -16.40 15.30
C PRO A 40 -3.11 -17.88 15.18
N LEU A 41 -3.00 -18.41 13.96
CA LEU A 41 -2.69 -19.82 13.69
C LEU A 41 -1.17 -20.13 13.74
N THR A 42 -0.32 -19.09 13.80
CA THR A 42 1.14 -19.25 13.82
C THR A 42 1.68 -19.94 15.09
N TYR A 43 0.91 -19.94 16.18
CA TYR A 43 1.32 -20.59 17.43
C TYR A 43 1.16 -22.12 17.40
N GLY A 44 0.32 -22.67 16.51
CA GLY A 44 0.01 -24.10 16.45
C GLY A 44 0.61 -24.83 15.24
N SER A 45 0.97 -24.12 14.17
CA SER A 45 1.35 -24.74 12.89
C SER A 45 2.60 -24.14 12.29
N ARG A 46 3.67 -24.95 12.26
CA ARG A 46 4.94 -24.59 11.62
C ARG A 46 4.77 -24.25 10.13
N ALA A 47 3.85 -24.95 9.45
CA ALA A 47 3.56 -24.70 8.04
C ALA A 47 2.92 -23.32 7.85
N VAL A 48 1.92 -22.97 8.66
CA VAL A 48 1.31 -21.63 8.64
C VAL A 48 2.34 -20.57 8.98
N THR A 49 3.17 -20.78 10.01
CA THR A 49 4.24 -19.84 10.38
C THR A 49 5.22 -19.62 9.23
N ALA A 50 5.60 -20.68 8.50
CA ALA A 50 6.47 -20.55 7.33
C ALA A 50 5.84 -19.71 6.21
N VAL A 51 4.57 -19.96 5.89
CA VAL A 51 3.82 -19.20 4.88
C VAL A 51 3.64 -17.75 5.34
N TYR A 52 3.31 -17.55 6.61
CA TYR A 52 3.18 -16.25 7.26
C TYR A 52 4.48 -15.45 7.15
N LEU A 53 5.62 -16.01 7.57
CA LEU A 53 6.94 -15.38 7.46
C LEU A 53 7.28 -15.04 6.01
N THR A 54 7.03 -15.95 5.08
CA THR A 54 7.29 -15.74 3.65
C THR A 54 6.49 -14.56 3.11
N VAL A 55 5.20 -14.48 3.41
CA VAL A 55 4.34 -13.37 2.96
C VAL A 55 4.71 -12.08 3.68
N TYR A 56 4.99 -12.12 4.98
CA TYR A 56 5.40 -10.96 5.77
C TYR A 56 6.71 -10.33 5.31
N ALA A 57 7.62 -11.12 4.75
CA ALA A 57 8.87 -10.62 4.20
C ALA A 57 8.68 -9.67 3.01
N PHE A 58 7.56 -9.71 2.27
CA PHE A 58 7.42 -8.91 1.04
C PHE A 58 6.06 -8.22 0.80
N HIS A 59 4.96 -8.60 1.46
CA HIS A 59 3.66 -8.01 1.12
C HIS A 59 3.57 -6.50 1.40
N MET A 60 4.04 -6.02 2.56
CA MET A 60 4.11 -4.58 2.85
C MET A 60 5.14 -3.86 1.98
N PRO A 61 6.37 -4.39 1.78
CA PRO A 61 7.31 -3.87 0.79
C PRO A 61 6.72 -3.71 -0.61
N ALA A 62 5.98 -4.72 -1.10
CA ALA A 62 5.31 -4.67 -2.39
C ALA A 62 4.23 -3.58 -2.42
N PHE A 63 3.43 -3.46 -1.36
CA PHE A 63 2.39 -2.44 -1.25
C PHE A 63 2.99 -1.01 -1.21
N ALA A 64 4.10 -0.81 -0.49
CA ALA A 64 4.84 0.45 -0.44
C ALA A 64 5.46 0.80 -1.80
N LEU A 65 6.10 -0.16 -2.48
CA LEU A 65 6.69 0.03 -3.81
C LEU A 65 5.63 0.40 -4.85
N VAL A 66 4.52 -0.32 -4.89
CA VAL A 66 3.40 -0.03 -5.81
C VAL A 66 2.81 1.35 -5.51
N SER A 67 2.65 1.70 -4.24
CA SER A 67 2.19 3.03 -3.81
C SER A 67 3.15 4.14 -4.25
N GLY A 68 4.45 3.92 -4.16
CA GLY A 68 5.50 4.81 -4.68
C GLY A 68 5.38 5.01 -6.18
N TYR A 69 5.25 3.93 -6.94
CA TYR A 69 5.10 4.00 -8.40
C TYR A 69 3.91 4.86 -8.84
N PHE A 70 2.78 4.79 -8.12
CA PHE A 70 1.61 5.64 -8.38
C PHE A 70 1.73 7.07 -7.86
N SER A 71 2.74 7.37 -7.04
CA SER A 71 2.95 8.69 -6.43
C SER A 71 3.97 9.53 -7.17
N ARG A 72 4.74 8.95 -8.11
CA ARG A 72 5.83 9.60 -8.86
C ARG A 72 5.48 10.90 -9.58
N SER A 73 4.20 11.16 -9.84
CA SER A 73 3.77 12.39 -10.50
C SER A 73 3.46 13.53 -9.54
N PHE A 74 3.38 13.31 -8.21
CA PHE A 74 2.94 14.29 -7.21
C PHE A 74 3.91 15.47 -7.02
N ASP A 75 3.39 16.71 -6.95
CA ASP A 75 4.18 17.97 -6.98
C ASP A 75 3.61 19.09 -6.07
N MET A 76 2.78 18.75 -5.07
CA MET A 76 2.09 19.72 -4.20
C MET A 76 1.12 20.70 -4.88
N ALA A 77 0.83 20.58 -6.18
CA ALA A 77 -0.17 21.45 -6.81
C ALA A 77 -1.52 21.37 -6.07
N PRO A 78 -2.27 22.49 -5.93
CA PRO A 78 -3.46 22.55 -5.05
C PRO A 78 -4.48 21.43 -5.28
N GLY A 79 -4.72 21.05 -6.54
CA GLY A 79 -5.64 19.96 -6.87
C GLY A 79 -5.14 18.58 -6.43
N ARG A 80 -3.83 18.32 -6.46
CA ARG A 80 -3.23 17.06 -6.02
C ARG A 80 -3.10 17.00 -4.49
N LEU A 81 -2.77 18.12 -3.86
CA LEU A 81 -2.83 18.23 -2.41
C LEU A 81 -4.25 17.99 -1.89
N LYS A 82 -5.27 18.61 -2.51
CA LYS A 82 -6.68 18.34 -2.19
C LYS A 82 -7.00 16.85 -2.29
N ARG A 83 -6.60 16.17 -3.37
CA ARG A 83 -6.81 14.71 -3.54
C ARG A 83 -6.10 13.88 -2.49
N LEU A 84 -4.90 14.29 -2.06
CA LEU A 84 -4.17 13.63 -0.98
C LEU A 84 -4.91 13.78 0.37
N LEU A 85 -5.33 14.98 0.71
CA LEU A 85 -6.08 15.24 1.95
C LEU A 85 -7.40 14.49 1.97
N THR A 86 -8.19 14.64 0.91
CA THR A 86 -9.51 14.01 0.81
C THR A 86 -9.45 12.50 0.65
N GLY A 87 -8.47 11.96 -0.06
CA GLY A 87 -8.36 10.51 -0.33
C GLY A 87 -7.51 9.73 0.67
N VAL A 88 -6.80 10.39 1.59
CA VAL A 88 -5.94 9.72 2.59
C VAL A 88 -6.23 10.22 4.00
N VAL A 89 -6.13 11.54 4.24
CA VAL A 89 -6.29 12.10 5.61
C VAL A 89 -7.72 11.97 6.12
N VAL A 90 -8.72 12.24 5.28
CA VAL A 90 -10.12 12.11 5.71
C VAL A 90 -10.47 10.64 6.01
N PRO A 91 -10.21 9.66 5.11
CA PRO A 91 -10.38 8.26 5.45
C PRO A 91 -9.59 7.85 6.70
N TYR A 92 -8.36 8.36 6.86
CA TYR A 92 -7.56 8.09 8.05
C TYR A 92 -8.31 8.49 9.33
N VAL A 93 -8.74 9.75 9.44
CA VAL A 93 -9.43 10.24 10.64
C VAL A 93 -10.74 9.49 10.88
N VAL A 94 -11.55 9.27 9.85
CA VAL A 94 -12.85 8.60 10.01
C VAL A 94 -12.67 7.15 10.46
N PHE A 95 -11.77 6.40 9.82
CA PHE A 95 -11.54 5.00 10.16
C PHE A 95 -10.79 4.85 11.49
N GLU A 96 -9.86 5.74 11.84
CA GLU A 96 -9.19 5.73 13.15
C GLU A 96 -10.22 5.87 14.30
N VAL A 97 -11.15 6.82 14.16
CA VAL A 97 -12.26 7.00 15.11
C VAL A 97 -13.17 5.76 15.11
N ALA A 98 -13.55 5.25 13.93
CA ALA A 98 -14.41 4.08 13.84
C ALA A 98 -13.77 2.83 14.46
N TYR A 99 -12.48 2.60 14.24
CA TYR A 99 -11.73 1.51 14.86
C TYR A 99 -11.63 1.64 16.36
N THR A 100 -11.38 2.87 16.84
CA THR A 100 -11.37 3.15 18.27
C THR A 100 -12.73 2.85 18.90
N LEU A 101 -13.82 3.37 18.33
CA LEU A 101 -15.17 3.12 18.83
C LEU A 101 -15.54 1.64 18.78
N PHE A 102 -15.15 0.94 17.71
CA PHE A 102 -15.33 -0.50 17.59
C PHE A 102 -14.58 -1.26 18.69
N TYR A 103 -13.33 -0.89 18.98
CA TYR A 103 -12.57 -1.47 20.09
C TYR A 103 -13.24 -1.21 21.44
N ARG A 104 -13.64 0.03 21.72
CA ARG A 104 -14.33 0.41 22.96
C ARG A 104 -15.56 -0.45 23.21
N TRP A 105 -16.36 -0.67 22.17
CA TRP A 105 -17.56 -1.51 22.23
C TRP A 105 -17.23 -2.99 22.36
N ALA A 106 -16.29 -3.51 21.56
CA ALA A 106 -16.00 -4.94 21.50
C ALA A 106 -15.19 -5.46 22.71
N GLN A 107 -14.60 -4.57 23.50
CA GLN A 107 -13.76 -4.92 24.66
C GLN A 107 -14.26 -4.27 25.96
N ASP A 108 -15.45 -3.67 25.96
CA ASP A 108 -16.04 -2.96 27.10
C ASP A 108 -15.10 -1.91 27.75
N ASP A 109 -14.30 -1.23 26.92
CA ASP A 109 -13.33 -0.21 27.34
C ASP A 109 -13.75 1.17 26.81
N PRO A 110 -14.74 1.84 27.44
CA PRO A 110 -15.21 3.15 26.97
C PRO A 110 -14.16 4.26 27.11
N GLY A 111 -13.11 4.04 27.92
CA GLY A 111 -12.06 5.00 28.21
C GLY A 111 -10.93 5.04 27.17
N TYR A 112 -10.79 4.03 26.32
CA TYR A 112 -9.69 3.92 25.35
C TYR A 112 -9.54 5.19 24.50
N PRO A 113 -8.40 5.90 24.53
CA PRO A 113 -8.28 7.23 23.93
C PRO A 113 -8.40 7.17 22.39
N ILE A 114 -9.04 8.20 21.82
CA ILE A 114 -8.96 8.43 20.37
C ILE A 114 -7.66 9.20 20.12
N SER A 115 -6.66 8.54 19.54
CA SER A 115 -5.38 9.16 19.18
C SER A 115 -5.17 9.13 17.68
N LEU A 116 -5.02 10.31 17.07
CA LEU A 116 -4.61 10.41 15.66
C LEU A 116 -3.10 10.26 15.48
N LEU A 117 -2.34 10.29 16.58
CA LEU A 117 -0.89 10.15 16.58
C LEU A 117 -0.47 8.71 16.85
N ASP A 118 -1.32 7.87 17.44
CA ASP A 118 -1.02 6.45 17.61
C ASP A 118 -1.93 5.60 16.72
N PRO A 119 -1.58 5.43 15.43
CA PRO A 119 -2.49 4.84 14.45
C PRO A 119 -2.79 3.37 14.77
N TRP A 120 -4.07 3.06 14.92
CA TRP A 120 -4.50 1.73 15.33
C TRP A 120 -4.35 0.69 14.23
N TYR A 121 -3.73 -0.46 14.57
CA TYR A 121 -3.62 -1.67 13.75
C TYR A 121 -3.07 -1.49 12.32
N LEU A 122 -3.94 -1.16 11.35
CA LEU A 122 -3.63 -0.96 9.92
C LEU A 122 -3.56 0.52 9.53
N MET A 123 -4.00 1.44 10.38
CA MET A 123 -4.08 2.87 10.03
C MET A 123 -2.69 3.51 9.82
N TRP A 124 -1.65 2.89 10.37
CA TRP A 124 -0.25 3.32 10.19
C TRP A 124 0.14 3.47 8.73
N PHE A 125 -0.39 2.64 7.83
CA PHE A 125 -0.02 2.72 6.42
C PHE A 125 -0.63 3.94 5.73
N LEU A 126 -1.83 4.38 6.14
CA LEU A 126 -2.40 5.63 5.61
C LEU A 126 -1.59 6.83 6.09
N ALA A 127 -1.19 6.85 7.37
CA ALA A 127 -0.26 7.85 7.90
C ALA A 127 1.08 7.82 7.13
N ALA A 128 1.65 6.64 6.92
CA ALA A 128 2.86 6.46 6.13
C ALA A 128 2.70 6.97 4.70
N LEU A 129 1.62 6.58 4.02
CA LEU A 129 1.32 6.98 2.65
C LEU A 129 1.15 8.48 2.53
N PHE A 130 0.52 9.13 3.51
CA PHE A 130 0.43 10.58 3.57
C PHE A 130 1.82 11.22 3.63
N ILE A 131 2.66 10.80 4.59
CA ILE A 131 4.03 11.32 4.77
C ILE A 131 4.89 11.08 3.52
N TRP A 132 4.87 9.87 2.96
CA TRP A 132 5.65 9.51 1.78
C TRP A 132 5.22 10.29 0.53
N ARG A 133 3.91 10.46 0.32
CA ARG A 133 3.40 11.28 -0.80
C ARG A 133 3.74 12.74 -0.62
N LEU A 134 3.57 13.28 0.58
CA LEU A 134 3.93 14.66 0.90
C LEU A 134 5.42 14.90 0.64
N THR A 135 6.29 13.98 1.03
CA THR A 135 7.75 14.09 0.82
C THR A 135 8.22 13.69 -0.58
N THR A 136 7.35 13.23 -1.48
CA THR A 136 7.72 12.77 -2.84
C THR A 136 8.57 13.77 -3.64
N PRO A 137 8.24 15.09 -3.70
CA PRO A 137 9.04 16.04 -4.47
C PRO A 137 10.48 16.14 -4.01
N LEU A 138 10.74 15.98 -2.71
CA LEU A 138 12.10 15.97 -2.14
C LEU A 138 12.90 14.77 -2.67
N TRP A 139 12.32 13.57 -2.63
CA TRP A 139 13.00 12.36 -3.10
C TRP A 139 13.32 12.40 -4.58
N LEU A 140 12.43 12.95 -5.40
CA LEU A 140 12.65 13.05 -6.85
C LEU A 140 13.74 14.07 -7.25
N GLN A 141 14.13 14.98 -6.35
CA GLN A 141 15.21 15.94 -6.59
C GLN A 141 16.60 15.39 -6.25
N LEU A 142 16.69 14.31 -5.45
CA LEU A 142 17.97 13.71 -5.07
C LEU A 142 18.58 12.92 -6.23
N ARG A 143 19.92 12.95 -6.34
CA ARG A 143 20.68 12.13 -7.31
C ARG A 143 20.58 10.63 -7.02
N HIS A 144 20.58 10.26 -5.74
CA HIS A 144 20.59 8.87 -5.28
C HIS A 144 19.53 8.64 -4.20
N PRO A 145 18.22 8.72 -4.53
CA PRO A 145 17.17 8.72 -3.52
C PRO A 145 17.03 7.38 -2.79
N VAL A 146 17.25 6.25 -3.47
CA VAL A 146 17.12 4.91 -2.85
C VAL A 146 18.21 4.68 -1.79
N PRO A 147 19.52 4.89 -2.05
CA PRO A 147 20.54 4.80 -1.00
C PRO A 147 20.30 5.74 0.18
N VAL A 148 19.86 6.99 -0.07
CA VAL A 148 19.55 7.94 1.00
C VAL A 148 18.37 7.46 1.84
N ALA A 149 17.29 7.00 1.22
CA ALA A 149 16.15 6.44 1.93
C ALA A 149 16.54 5.21 2.75
N LEU A 150 17.37 4.31 2.20
CA LEU A 150 17.88 3.15 2.92
C LEU A 150 18.74 3.56 4.12
N ALA A 151 19.62 4.56 3.98
CA ALA A 151 20.40 5.09 5.09
C ALA A 151 19.50 5.65 6.20
N VAL A 152 18.43 6.37 5.85
CA VAL A 152 17.43 6.85 6.82
C VAL A 152 16.74 5.69 7.54
N GLY A 153 16.28 4.67 6.80
CA GLY A 153 15.65 3.47 7.38
C GLY A 153 16.60 2.72 8.31
N THR A 154 17.86 2.55 7.91
CA THR A 154 18.91 1.94 8.74
C THR A 154 19.16 2.74 10.00
N ALA A 155 19.34 4.07 9.91
CA ALA A 155 19.55 4.92 11.09
C ALA A 155 18.37 4.83 12.09
N VAL A 156 17.14 4.81 11.59
CA VAL A 156 15.93 4.69 12.42
C VAL A 156 15.79 3.29 13.03
N SER A 157 16.22 2.25 12.34
CA SER A 157 16.24 0.89 12.90
C SER A 157 17.18 0.79 14.12
N MET A 158 18.21 1.62 14.17
CA MET A 158 19.19 1.64 15.26
C MET A 158 18.79 2.57 16.42
N TRP A 159 17.80 3.44 16.22
CA TRP A 159 17.39 4.46 17.19
C TRP A 159 16.16 4.01 17.99
N PRO A 160 16.28 3.77 19.32
CA PRO A 160 15.14 3.41 20.17
C PRO A 160 14.05 4.48 20.30
N GLY A 161 14.39 5.77 20.18
CA GLY A 161 13.47 6.89 20.44
C GLY A 161 12.51 7.23 19.29
N ALA A 162 12.59 6.55 18.14
CA ALA A 162 11.82 6.92 16.95
C ALA A 162 10.36 6.39 16.92
N GLY A 163 9.93 5.62 17.92
CA GLY A 163 8.67 4.86 17.90
C GLY A 163 7.42 5.57 18.41
N GLY A 164 7.54 6.75 19.04
CA GLY A 164 6.47 7.32 19.87
C GLY A 164 5.20 7.74 19.13
N ASP A 165 5.31 8.37 17.95
CA ASP A 165 4.17 8.95 17.23
C ASP A 165 4.14 8.53 15.75
N LEU A 166 2.94 8.43 15.20
CA LEU A 166 2.55 8.08 13.82
C LEU A 166 3.13 6.76 13.30
N ALA A 167 3.55 5.89 14.20
CA ALA A 167 4.38 4.72 13.88
C ALA A 167 5.60 5.11 13.03
N LEU A 168 6.23 6.26 13.31
CA LEU A 168 7.30 6.86 12.49
C LEU A 168 8.45 5.89 12.23
N GLN A 169 8.78 5.04 13.21
CA GLN A 169 9.74 3.97 13.06
C GLN A 169 9.43 3.04 11.88
N ARG A 170 8.16 2.66 11.72
CA ARG A 170 7.69 1.83 10.60
C ARG A 170 7.65 2.63 9.30
N VAL A 171 7.18 3.88 9.36
CA VAL A 171 7.13 4.80 8.21
C VAL A 171 8.51 4.97 7.57
N LEU A 172 9.54 5.24 8.37
CA LEU A 172 10.89 5.51 7.87
C LEU A 172 11.64 4.23 7.46
N GLN A 173 11.40 3.11 8.12
CA GLN A 173 11.99 1.82 7.71
C GLN A 173 11.39 1.26 6.41
N PHE A 174 10.12 1.53 6.09
CA PHE A 174 9.51 1.13 4.80
C PHE A 174 9.69 2.16 3.67
N LEU A 175 10.11 3.38 3.99
CA LEU A 175 10.39 4.44 3.03
C LEU A 175 11.27 4.01 1.83
N PRO A 176 12.34 3.19 2.00
CA PRO A 176 13.17 2.76 0.88
C PRO A 176 12.38 2.05 -0.22
N PHE A 177 11.40 1.22 0.14
CA PHE A 177 10.55 0.52 -0.83
C PHE A 177 9.64 1.47 -1.59
N PHE A 178 9.05 2.45 -0.91
CA PHE A 178 8.27 3.50 -1.56
C PHE A 178 9.14 4.30 -2.55
N VAL A 179 10.37 4.65 -2.16
CA VAL A 179 11.29 5.40 -3.01
C VAL A 179 11.78 4.57 -4.22
N VAL A 180 12.00 3.27 -4.06
CA VAL A 180 12.22 2.35 -5.21
C VAL A 180 11.04 2.44 -6.18
N GLY A 181 9.81 2.47 -5.67
CA GLY A 181 8.60 2.69 -6.45
C GLY A 181 8.60 4.02 -7.22
N LEU A 182 8.99 5.13 -6.56
CA LEU A 182 9.05 6.46 -7.18
C LEU A 182 9.95 6.51 -8.42
N VAL A 183 11.12 5.86 -8.34
CA VAL A 183 12.11 5.85 -9.43
C VAL A 183 11.91 4.69 -10.42
N ALA A 184 10.98 3.78 -10.14
CA ALA A 184 10.68 2.68 -11.04
C ALA A 184 10.01 3.16 -12.33
N ARG A 185 10.41 2.56 -13.45
CA ARG A 185 9.89 2.85 -14.78
C ARG A 185 9.04 1.68 -15.29
N PRO A 186 8.07 1.91 -16.19
CA PRO A 186 7.24 0.84 -16.77
C PRO A 186 8.06 -0.34 -17.32
N GLU A 187 9.25 -0.06 -17.86
CA GLU A 187 10.15 -1.04 -18.45
C GLU A 187 10.61 -2.09 -17.43
N HIS A 188 10.83 -1.69 -16.16
CA HIS A 188 11.21 -2.63 -15.09
C HIS A 188 10.12 -3.69 -14.86
N PHE A 189 8.84 -3.28 -14.85
CA PHE A 189 7.71 -4.20 -14.71
C PHE A 189 7.54 -5.06 -15.97
N SER A 190 7.78 -4.52 -17.16
CA SER A 190 7.77 -5.30 -18.40
C SER A 190 8.86 -6.39 -18.40
N TRP A 191 10.03 -6.09 -17.84
CA TRP A 191 11.15 -7.01 -17.73
C TRP A 191 10.88 -8.13 -16.73
N LEU A 192 10.31 -7.82 -15.56
CA LEU A 192 9.92 -8.82 -14.56
C LEU A 192 8.92 -9.85 -15.10
N ARG A 193 8.07 -9.45 -16.05
CA ARG A 193 7.07 -10.34 -16.66
C ARG A 193 7.62 -11.28 -17.73
N ARG A 194 8.91 -11.24 -18.06
CA ARG A 194 9.53 -12.17 -19.00
C ARG A 194 9.48 -13.59 -18.44
N TRP A 195 9.20 -14.58 -19.30
CA TRP A 195 9.07 -15.98 -18.89
C TRP A 195 10.31 -16.51 -18.13
N ARG A 196 11.52 -16.08 -18.53
CA ARG A 196 12.78 -16.44 -17.86
C ARG A 196 12.80 -15.98 -16.40
N ILE A 197 12.32 -14.76 -16.12
CA ILE A 197 12.26 -14.21 -14.77
C ILE A 197 11.18 -14.92 -13.95
N ARG A 198 10.03 -15.23 -14.57
CA ARG A 198 8.96 -16.01 -13.92
C ARG A 198 9.43 -17.41 -13.51
N LEU A 199 10.22 -18.07 -14.34
CA LEU A 199 10.82 -19.36 -14.00
C LEU A 199 11.91 -19.20 -12.94
N ALA A 200 12.77 -18.19 -13.03
CA ALA A 200 13.79 -17.92 -12.03
C ALA A 200 13.19 -17.57 -10.65
N ALA A 201 11.99 -17.00 -10.61
CA ALA A 201 11.27 -16.72 -9.37
C ALA A 201 10.86 -18.00 -8.62
N VAL A 202 10.68 -19.14 -9.31
CA VAL A 202 10.27 -20.42 -8.70
C VAL A 202 11.29 -20.91 -7.66
N PRO A 203 12.57 -21.17 -8.00
CA PRO A 203 13.54 -21.63 -7.01
C PRO A 203 13.80 -20.57 -5.92
N VAL A 204 13.69 -19.28 -6.21
CA VAL A 204 13.86 -18.20 -5.22
C VAL A 204 12.76 -18.23 -4.16
N VAL A 205 11.49 -18.30 -4.60
CA VAL A 205 10.36 -18.35 -3.66
C VAL A 205 10.32 -19.69 -2.93
N LEU A 206 10.59 -20.81 -3.61
CA LEU A 206 10.70 -22.11 -2.94
C LEU A 206 11.81 -22.10 -1.89
N GLY A 207 12.98 -21.55 -2.21
CA GLY A 207 14.08 -21.38 -1.26
C GLY A 207 13.67 -20.52 -0.06
N ALA A 208 12.93 -19.43 -0.29
CA ALA A 208 12.41 -18.58 0.78
C ALA A 208 11.39 -19.30 1.66
N VAL A 209 10.48 -20.10 1.09
CA VAL A 209 9.51 -20.91 1.85
C VAL A 209 10.22 -22.00 2.66
N VAL A 210 11.19 -22.69 2.08
CA VAL A 210 11.98 -23.71 2.78
C VAL A 210 12.79 -23.08 3.91
N ALA A 211 13.44 -21.93 3.67
CA ALA A 211 14.15 -21.19 4.70
C ALA A 211 13.19 -20.72 5.81
N ALA A 212 12.04 -20.15 5.45
CA ALA A 212 11.00 -19.75 6.40
C ALA A 212 10.52 -20.94 7.24
N TYR A 213 10.33 -22.11 6.63
CA TYR A 213 9.97 -23.33 7.35
C TYR A 213 11.08 -23.79 8.29
N ALA A 214 12.34 -23.71 7.88
CA ALA A 214 13.49 -24.04 8.71
C ALA A 214 13.58 -23.15 9.97
N VAL A 215 13.37 -21.84 9.81
CA VAL A 215 13.51 -20.86 10.89
C VAL A 215 12.22 -20.61 11.71
N ALA A 216 11.06 -21.05 11.20
CA ALA A 216 9.75 -20.85 11.83
C ALA A 216 9.66 -21.17 13.34
N PRO A 217 10.36 -22.19 13.89
CA PRO A 217 10.30 -22.49 15.32
C PRO A 217 10.90 -21.42 16.24
N TRP A 218 11.77 -20.55 15.75
CA TRP A 218 12.56 -19.62 16.58
C TRP A 218 12.69 -18.20 16.02
N PHE A 219 12.37 -17.99 14.74
CA PHE A 219 12.46 -16.67 14.13
C PHE A 219 11.26 -15.80 14.47
N ASP A 220 11.52 -14.66 15.09
CA ASP A 220 10.49 -13.67 15.39
C ASP A 220 10.04 -12.92 14.12
N ALA A 221 8.78 -13.11 13.72
CA ALA A 221 8.17 -12.35 12.63
C ALA A 221 8.19 -10.82 12.86
N GLY A 222 8.37 -10.39 14.11
CA GLY A 222 8.57 -9.00 14.51
C GLY A 222 9.65 -8.28 13.71
N TRP A 223 10.68 -8.97 13.21
CA TRP A 223 11.69 -8.40 12.31
C TRP A 223 11.10 -7.83 11.01
N PHE A 224 10.07 -8.46 10.45
CA PHE A 224 9.40 -7.98 9.23
C PHE A 224 8.38 -6.86 9.50
N TYR A 225 8.02 -6.61 10.76
CA TYR A 225 7.03 -5.59 11.09
C TYR A 225 7.61 -4.18 11.05
N HIS A 226 8.93 -4.03 11.17
CA HIS A 226 9.63 -2.74 11.24
C HIS A 226 9.05 -1.77 12.30
N ARG A 227 8.45 -2.31 13.37
CA ARG A 227 7.72 -1.57 14.42
C ARG A 227 8.57 -0.94 15.51
N GLY A 228 9.79 -1.42 15.66
CA GLY A 228 10.67 -1.12 16.78
C GLY A 228 12.11 -1.04 16.31
N SER A 229 13.01 -0.60 17.17
CA SER A 229 14.44 -0.61 16.89
C SER A 229 15.00 -2.02 17.04
N VAL A 230 16.19 -2.26 16.51
CA VAL A 230 16.92 -3.50 16.75
C VAL A 230 17.26 -3.65 18.24
N VAL A 231 17.57 -2.54 18.92
CA VAL A 231 17.76 -2.48 20.38
C VAL A 231 16.51 -2.90 21.15
N GLY A 232 15.34 -2.45 20.71
CA GLY A 232 14.06 -2.86 21.30
C GLY A 232 13.74 -4.35 21.14
N ARG A 233 14.48 -5.07 20.29
CA ARG A 233 14.40 -6.54 20.14
C ARG A 233 15.47 -7.28 20.93
N GLY A 234 16.24 -6.58 21.76
CA GLY A 234 17.29 -7.19 22.58
C GLY A 234 18.61 -7.43 21.84
N VAL A 235 18.80 -6.87 20.64
CA VAL A 235 20.08 -6.97 19.92
C VAL A 235 20.82 -5.63 19.86
N PRO A 236 22.16 -5.62 19.77
CA PRO A 236 22.95 -4.40 19.69
C PRO A 236 22.54 -3.48 18.52
N ALA A 237 22.63 -2.16 18.74
CA ALA A 237 22.26 -1.16 17.73
C ALA A 237 22.98 -1.36 16.39
N TRP A 238 24.27 -1.73 16.40
CA TRP A 238 25.06 -1.90 15.18
C TRP A 238 24.55 -3.04 14.28
N GLU A 239 23.79 -4.02 14.81
CA GLU A 239 23.21 -5.07 13.97
C GLU A 239 22.26 -4.51 12.91
N GLY A 240 21.60 -3.38 13.20
CA GLY A 240 20.74 -2.68 12.23
C GLY A 240 21.47 -2.26 10.96
N LEU A 241 22.79 -2.02 11.03
CA LEU A 241 23.63 -1.67 9.87
C LEU A 241 23.62 -2.77 8.80
N TRP A 242 23.49 -4.03 9.23
CA TRP A 242 23.53 -5.20 8.35
C TRP A 242 22.14 -5.80 8.15
N ALA A 243 21.38 -5.95 9.24
CA ALA A 243 20.04 -6.54 9.20
C ALA A 243 19.08 -5.74 8.33
N THR A 244 19.09 -4.40 8.42
CA THR A 244 18.14 -3.57 7.67
C THR A 244 18.38 -3.62 6.16
N PRO A 245 19.61 -3.44 5.63
CA PRO A 245 19.88 -3.66 4.21
C PRO A 245 19.62 -5.09 3.74
N ALA A 246 19.95 -6.11 4.55
CA ALA A 246 19.70 -7.51 4.19
C ALA A 246 18.20 -7.80 4.05
N LEU A 247 17.39 -7.35 5.01
CA LEU A 247 15.92 -7.44 4.96
C LEU A 247 15.36 -6.66 3.78
N PHE A 248 15.90 -5.47 3.48
CA PHE A 248 15.51 -4.69 2.31
C PHE A 248 15.76 -5.44 0.99
N VAL A 249 16.93 -6.06 0.83
CA VAL A 249 17.25 -6.86 -0.37
C VAL A 249 16.35 -8.09 -0.47
N LEU A 250 16.18 -8.83 0.62
CA LEU A 250 15.29 -10.00 0.67
C LEU A 250 13.86 -9.62 0.25
N ALA A 251 13.30 -8.59 0.87
CA ALA A 251 11.98 -8.08 0.58
C ALA A 251 11.84 -7.61 -0.87
N LEU A 252 12.86 -6.94 -1.42
CA LEU A 252 12.85 -6.46 -2.80
C LEU A 252 12.89 -7.61 -3.81
N VAL A 253 13.71 -8.63 -3.56
CA VAL A 253 13.80 -9.84 -4.38
C VAL A 253 12.46 -10.61 -4.37
N LEU A 254 11.87 -10.81 -3.21
CA LEU A 254 10.56 -11.49 -3.08
C LEU A 254 9.43 -10.66 -3.70
N THR A 255 9.47 -9.33 -3.55
CA THR A 255 8.55 -8.41 -4.23
C THR A 255 8.68 -8.54 -5.75
N ALA A 256 9.90 -8.60 -6.28
CA ALA A 256 10.14 -8.78 -7.71
C ALA A 256 9.62 -10.13 -8.22
N CYS A 257 9.79 -11.21 -7.45
CA CYS A 257 9.24 -12.53 -7.75
C CYS A 257 7.70 -12.51 -7.79
N PHE A 258 7.08 -11.91 -6.78
CA PHE A 258 5.62 -11.71 -6.74
C PHE A 258 5.13 -10.96 -7.98
N LEU A 259 5.72 -9.80 -8.28
CA LEU A 259 5.36 -8.98 -9.43
C LEU A 259 5.58 -9.71 -10.77
N ALA A 260 6.61 -10.56 -10.89
CA ALA A 260 6.85 -11.36 -12.08
C ALA A 260 5.68 -12.31 -12.39
N TRP A 261 5.09 -12.90 -11.36
CA TRP A 261 3.97 -13.85 -11.49
C TRP A 261 2.60 -13.18 -11.66
N VAL A 262 2.47 -11.88 -11.36
CA VAL A 262 1.20 -11.19 -11.59
C VAL A 262 0.86 -11.17 -13.09
N PRO A 263 -0.33 -11.66 -13.48
CA PRO A 263 -0.75 -11.70 -14.88
C PRO A 263 -0.96 -10.28 -15.43
N GLY A 264 -0.47 -10.04 -16.65
CA GLY A 264 -0.63 -8.75 -17.33
C GLY A 264 -1.94 -8.58 -18.12
N ARG A 265 -2.68 -9.68 -18.31
CA ARG A 265 -3.96 -9.70 -19.03
C ARG A 265 -5.14 -9.33 -18.12
N THR A 266 -6.25 -8.93 -18.74
CA THR A 266 -7.52 -8.79 -18.04
C THR A 266 -8.03 -10.15 -17.57
N LEU A 267 -8.45 -10.21 -16.32
CA LEU A 267 -8.99 -11.39 -15.63
C LEU A 267 -10.28 -11.00 -14.91
N TRP A 268 -11.00 -12.01 -14.40
CA TRP A 268 -12.27 -11.81 -13.68
C TRP A 268 -12.11 -10.87 -12.47
N PHE A 269 -10.96 -10.91 -11.78
CA PHE A 269 -10.68 -10.07 -10.62
C PHE A 269 -10.04 -8.72 -10.96
N THR A 270 -9.70 -8.42 -12.21
CA THR A 270 -9.05 -7.15 -12.58
C THR A 270 -9.90 -5.95 -12.16
N ALA A 271 -11.23 -6.03 -12.30
CA ALA A 271 -12.13 -4.96 -11.87
C ALA A 271 -12.08 -4.72 -10.35
N LEU A 272 -11.85 -5.77 -9.56
CA LEU A 272 -11.76 -5.72 -8.09
C LEU A 272 -10.54 -4.90 -7.62
N GLY A 273 -9.50 -4.75 -8.46
CA GLY A 273 -8.36 -3.87 -8.18
C GLY A 273 -8.71 -2.39 -8.00
N THR A 274 -9.93 -1.96 -8.35
CA THR A 274 -10.46 -0.63 -7.99
C THR A 274 -10.87 -0.49 -6.53
N GLY A 275 -11.23 -1.59 -5.87
CA GLY A 275 -11.84 -1.63 -4.54
C GLY A 275 -10.85 -1.86 -3.41
N THR A 276 -9.54 -1.93 -3.69
CA THR A 276 -8.57 -2.39 -2.70
C THR A 276 -8.42 -1.48 -1.50
N VAL A 277 -8.65 -0.17 -1.64
CA VAL A 277 -8.65 0.76 -0.49
C VAL A 277 -9.85 0.51 0.43
N TYR A 278 -11.00 0.12 -0.12
CA TYR A 278 -12.19 -0.23 0.66
C TYR A 278 -11.94 -1.54 1.42
N ALA A 279 -11.43 -2.56 0.73
CA ALA A 279 -11.06 -3.82 1.36
C ALA A 279 -9.99 -3.60 2.44
N TYR A 280 -8.98 -2.78 2.18
CA TYR A 280 -7.97 -2.39 3.16
C TYR A 280 -8.56 -1.80 4.44
N LEU A 281 -9.49 -0.85 4.32
CA LEU A 281 -10.04 -0.19 5.49
C LEU A 281 -11.09 -1.03 6.22
N LEU A 282 -11.84 -1.89 5.51
CA LEU A 282 -12.96 -2.65 6.08
C LEU A 282 -12.56 -4.02 6.63
N HIS A 283 -11.57 -4.71 6.06
CA HIS A 283 -11.23 -6.07 6.49
C HIS A 283 -10.73 -6.11 7.93
N GLY A 284 -10.07 -5.06 8.40
CA GLY A 284 -9.54 -5.01 9.76
C GLY A 284 -10.61 -5.12 10.84
N PHE A 285 -11.83 -4.63 10.59
CA PHE A 285 -12.96 -4.83 11.51
C PHE A 285 -13.31 -6.32 11.64
N VAL A 286 -13.35 -7.05 10.52
CA VAL A 286 -13.68 -8.48 10.54
C VAL A 286 -12.55 -9.29 11.18
N ILE A 287 -11.29 -8.99 10.85
CA ILE A 287 -10.15 -9.66 11.48
C ILE A 287 -10.16 -9.40 12.99
N LYS A 288 -10.43 -8.18 13.43
CA LYS A 288 -10.42 -7.86 14.86
C LYS A 288 -11.64 -8.41 15.58
N ALA A 289 -12.82 -8.38 14.97
CA ALA A 289 -14.00 -9.08 15.47
C ALA A 289 -13.73 -10.57 15.66
N SER A 290 -13.03 -11.21 14.72
CA SER A 290 -12.70 -12.64 14.84
C SER A 290 -11.74 -12.95 15.99
N ARG A 291 -10.93 -11.97 16.41
CA ARG A 291 -10.04 -12.09 17.57
C ARG A 291 -10.76 -11.77 18.87
N PHE A 292 -11.63 -10.77 18.88
CA PHE A 292 -12.39 -10.36 20.07
C PHE A 292 -13.50 -11.35 20.41
N GLY A 293 -14.02 -12.07 19.41
CA GLY A 293 -15.02 -13.11 19.60
C GLY A 293 -14.46 -14.52 19.65
N ASP A 294 -13.14 -14.68 19.81
CA ASP A 294 -12.48 -15.99 20.00
C ASP A 294 -12.79 -17.04 18.92
N TRP A 295 -12.96 -16.61 17.66
CA TRP A 295 -13.34 -17.53 16.57
C TRP A 295 -12.29 -18.64 16.37
N TYR A 296 -11.03 -18.35 16.67
CA TYR A 296 -9.87 -19.23 16.51
C TYR A 296 -9.72 -20.29 17.61
N ASP A 297 -10.54 -20.27 18.67
CA ASP A 297 -10.42 -21.23 19.79
C ASP A 297 -10.87 -22.65 19.43
N HIS A 298 -11.60 -22.78 18.32
CA HIS A 298 -12.04 -24.08 17.82
C HIS A 298 -10.85 -24.91 17.33
N ALA A 299 -10.59 -26.04 17.98
CA ALA A 299 -9.44 -26.91 17.70
C ALA A 299 -9.29 -27.33 16.22
N TRP A 300 -10.41 -27.50 15.49
CA TRP A 300 -10.38 -27.89 14.07
C TRP A 300 -9.73 -26.84 13.17
N LEU A 301 -9.69 -25.57 13.58
CA LEU A 301 -9.03 -24.48 12.85
C LEU A 301 -7.51 -24.59 12.82
N HIS A 302 -6.93 -25.32 13.77
CA HIS A 302 -5.49 -25.55 13.90
C HIS A 302 -5.01 -26.80 13.14
N GLY A 303 -5.90 -27.47 12.40
CA GLY A 303 -5.56 -28.53 11.46
C GLY A 303 -5.50 -28.02 10.01
N PRO A 304 -4.91 -28.80 9.08
CA PRO A 304 -4.74 -28.36 7.68
C PRO A 304 -6.03 -27.93 6.98
N ALA A 305 -7.15 -28.61 7.25
CA ALA A 305 -8.45 -28.24 6.70
C ALA A 305 -8.94 -26.89 7.25
N GLY A 306 -8.71 -26.61 8.53
CA GLY A 306 -9.00 -25.34 9.18
C GLY A 306 -8.18 -24.19 8.61
N GLU A 307 -6.89 -24.38 8.45
CA GLU A 307 -5.97 -23.40 7.86
C GLU A 307 -6.37 -23.03 6.41
N LEU A 308 -6.75 -24.04 5.61
CA LEU A 308 -7.26 -23.84 4.26
C LEU A 308 -8.62 -23.12 4.27
N ALA A 309 -9.51 -23.46 5.22
CA ALA A 309 -10.79 -22.78 5.38
C ALA A 309 -10.60 -21.30 5.76
N VAL A 310 -9.69 -20.98 6.69
CA VAL A 310 -9.35 -19.61 7.07
C VAL A 310 -8.77 -18.84 5.88
N THR A 311 -7.91 -19.49 5.09
CA THR A 311 -7.37 -18.89 3.87
C THR A 311 -8.48 -18.58 2.86
N ALA A 312 -9.36 -19.55 2.59
CA ALA A 312 -10.49 -19.37 1.69
C ALA A 312 -11.46 -18.27 2.17
N ALA A 313 -11.72 -18.21 3.48
CA ALA A 313 -12.53 -17.17 4.10
C ALA A 313 -11.90 -15.77 3.93
N ALA A 314 -10.58 -15.65 4.15
CA ALA A 314 -9.85 -14.39 3.96
C ALA A 314 -9.88 -13.91 2.49
N VAL A 315 -9.62 -14.82 1.54
CA VAL A 315 -9.72 -14.50 0.10
C VAL A 315 -11.14 -14.10 -0.27
N THR A 316 -12.14 -14.84 0.19
CA THR A 316 -13.56 -14.55 -0.08
C THR A 316 -13.95 -13.19 0.49
N LEU A 317 -13.61 -12.91 1.74
CA LEU A 317 -13.87 -11.62 2.39
C LEU A 317 -13.29 -10.47 1.58
N ILE A 318 -12.01 -10.52 1.21
CA ILE A 318 -11.38 -9.44 0.43
C ILE A 318 -11.99 -9.31 -0.96
N THR A 319 -12.31 -10.43 -1.60
CA THR A 319 -12.98 -10.44 -2.91
C THR A 319 -14.31 -9.68 -2.81
N LEU A 320 -15.13 -10.01 -1.81
CA LEU A 320 -16.41 -9.37 -1.54
C LEU A 320 -16.26 -7.88 -1.20
N LEU A 321 -15.30 -7.52 -0.34
CA LEU A 321 -15.05 -6.12 0.03
C LEU A 321 -14.54 -5.27 -1.14
N CYS A 322 -13.91 -5.87 -2.14
CA CYS A 322 -13.49 -5.18 -3.36
C CYS A 322 -14.63 -4.95 -4.38
N THR A 323 -15.82 -5.52 -4.16
CA THR A 323 -16.92 -5.46 -5.12
C THR A 323 -17.53 -4.07 -5.25
N HIS A 324 -18.20 -3.83 -6.38
CA HIS A 324 -18.87 -2.56 -6.67
C HIS A 324 -19.95 -2.15 -5.63
N PRO A 325 -20.79 -3.05 -5.08
CA PRO A 325 -21.76 -2.69 -4.04
C PRO A 325 -21.11 -2.08 -2.79
N VAL A 326 -20.05 -2.69 -2.27
CA VAL A 326 -19.33 -2.18 -1.09
C VAL A 326 -18.75 -0.80 -1.39
N ARG A 327 -18.11 -0.64 -2.55
CA ARG A 327 -17.60 0.66 -3.00
C ARG A 327 -18.71 1.72 -3.05
N ARG A 328 -19.89 1.39 -3.58
CA ARG A 328 -21.02 2.32 -3.69
C ARG A 328 -21.47 2.83 -2.31
N VAL A 329 -21.55 1.95 -1.31
CA VAL A 329 -21.98 2.28 0.05
C VAL A 329 -20.94 3.16 0.75
N PHE A 330 -19.67 2.75 0.73
CA PHE A 330 -18.61 3.42 1.50
C PHE A 330 -17.90 4.55 0.75
N ARG A 331 -18.25 4.83 -0.51
CA ARG A 331 -17.60 5.86 -1.35
C ARG A 331 -17.55 7.22 -0.68
N TYR A 332 -18.61 7.61 0.03
CA TYR A 332 -18.69 8.91 0.67
C TYR A 332 -17.70 9.08 1.83
N VAL A 333 -17.25 7.98 2.42
CA VAL A 333 -16.26 7.96 3.50
C VAL A 333 -14.85 7.76 2.97
N VAL A 334 -14.66 6.84 2.01
CA VAL A 334 -13.35 6.44 1.49
C VAL A 334 -12.84 7.39 0.40
N GLU A 335 -13.73 8.00 -0.40
CA GLU A 335 -13.39 8.92 -1.49
C GLU A 335 -14.24 10.21 -1.45
N PRO A 336 -14.19 10.99 -0.36
CA PRO A 336 -14.99 12.21 -0.23
C PRO A 336 -14.47 13.31 -1.17
N ARG A 337 -15.34 13.94 -1.98
CA ARG A 337 -14.91 14.99 -2.92
C ARG A 337 -14.60 16.34 -2.26
N MET A 338 -15.23 16.60 -1.11
CA MET A 338 -15.14 17.82 -0.30
C MET A 338 -15.03 19.11 -1.13
N GLU A 339 -15.88 19.30 -2.14
CA GLU A 339 -15.85 20.51 -2.98
C GLU A 339 -16.20 21.78 -2.21
N TRP A 340 -16.92 21.64 -1.10
CA TRP A 340 -17.30 22.73 -0.19
C TRP A 340 -16.12 23.25 0.65
N ALA A 341 -15.14 22.41 0.99
CA ALA A 341 -14.06 22.77 1.91
C ALA A 341 -12.86 23.45 1.24
N PHE A 342 -12.75 23.41 -0.09
CA PHE A 342 -11.60 23.93 -0.83
C PHE A 342 -12.02 25.03 -1.80
N ARG A 343 -11.25 26.12 -1.85
CA ARG A 343 -11.47 27.21 -2.81
C ARG A 343 -11.40 26.68 -4.23
N ARG A 344 -12.38 27.07 -5.06
CA ARG A 344 -12.35 26.79 -6.50
C ARG A 344 -11.09 27.45 -7.09
N PRO A 345 -10.28 26.76 -7.90
CA PRO A 345 -9.14 27.39 -8.56
C PRO A 345 -9.66 28.58 -9.35
N LYS A 346 -9.10 29.78 -9.08
CA LYS A 346 -9.34 30.94 -9.94
C LYS A 346 -8.92 30.52 -11.34
N GLN A 347 -9.87 30.40 -12.26
CA GLN A 347 -9.54 30.38 -13.67
C GLN A 347 -8.71 31.63 -13.91
N ALA A 348 -7.45 31.45 -14.32
CA ALA A 348 -6.68 32.57 -14.84
C ALA A 348 -7.54 33.18 -15.93
N ARG A 349 -7.95 34.45 -15.76
CA ARG A 349 -8.58 35.21 -16.84
C ARG A 349 -7.62 35.07 -18.03
N GLY A 350 -8.05 34.33 -19.06
CA GLY A 350 -7.33 34.32 -20.32
C GLY A 350 -7.14 35.76 -20.78
N PRO A 351 -6.04 36.08 -21.48
CA PRO A 351 -5.79 37.43 -21.95
C PRO A 351 -7.05 37.93 -22.64
N GLU A 352 -7.61 39.01 -22.06
CA GLU A 352 -8.74 39.74 -22.57
C GLU A 352 -8.45 39.99 -24.05
N ALA A 353 -9.21 39.30 -24.91
CA ALA A 353 -9.03 39.38 -26.34
C ALA A 353 -9.08 40.85 -26.70
N THR A 354 -7.93 41.39 -27.09
CA THR A 354 -7.77 42.77 -27.49
C THR A 354 -8.79 42.98 -28.59
N ARG A 355 -9.84 43.74 -28.25
CA ARG A 355 -10.88 44.16 -29.17
C ARG A 355 -10.16 44.99 -30.23
N ARG A 356 -9.75 44.35 -31.32
CA ARG A 356 -9.26 45.04 -32.51
C ARG A 356 -10.43 45.90 -32.97
N GLU A 357 -10.30 47.21 -32.80
CA GLU A 357 -11.18 48.18 -33.42
C GLU A 357 -11.21 47.91 -34.93
N PRO A 358 -12.40 47.94 -35.56
CA PRO A 358 -12.47 47.91 -37.01
C PRO A 358 -11.91 49.24 -37.51
N ILE A 359 -10.80 49.17 -38.25
CA ILE A 359 -10.31 50.26 -39.08
C ILE A 359 -11.41 50.55 -40.11
N THR A 360 -12.17 51.63 -39.89
CA THR A 360 -13.02 52.22 -40.92
C THR A 360 -12.13 52.99 -41.87
N SER A 361 -11.72 52.33 -42.95
CA SER A 361 -11.29 53.00 -44.18
C SER A 361 -12.53 53.45 -44.95
N GLY A 362 -12.71 54.75 -45.18
CA GLY A 362 -13.64 55.21 -46.21
C GLY A 362 -14.16 56.65 -46.06
N GLY A 363 -13.46 57.58 -46.74
CA GLY A 363 -14.06 58.58 -47.64
C GLY A 363 -14.86 59.75 -47.06
N GLY A 364 -14.35 60.97 -47.29
CA GLY A 364 -15.09 62.23 -47.16
C GLY A 364 -14.22 63.37 -46.69
#